data_AF-A0A932E442-F1
#
_entry.id   AF-A0A932E442-F1
#
_cell.length_a   1.000
_cell.length_b   1.000
_cell.length_c   1.000
_cell.angle_alpha   90.00
_cell.angle_beta   90.00
_cell.angle_gamma   90.00
#
_symmetry.space_group_name_H-M   'P 1'
#
loop_
_entity.id
_entity.type
_entity.pdbx_description
1 polymer ?
#
loop_
_entity_poly.entity_id
_entity_poly.type
_entity_poly.pdbx_seq_one_letter_code
_entity_poly.pdbx_strand_id
1 'polypeptide(L)'
;MPAARRSIVMEGIVCGVIGAAVVALWFLAFDVARGAPFLTPGLLGAAVFQGTSSPVGLQITAANVLGYTLLHGLAFVAFGIVAASVMAVSEREPALFVAFVILFACFEVFVFGVVGALGQSLLGALVWWSILVGNLLASVAMLWYLLRVHRALPATLVGSWGGVLREGIVAGLIGAAVVAVWFLAIDSIQGEPLRTPRLLGAGLLQI
;
A
#
# COMPACT_ATOMS: atom_id res chain seq x y z
N MET A 1 -19.17 -16.42 -25.09
CA MET A 1 -18.60 -16.24 -23.73
C MET A 1 -18.57 -14.76 -23.24
N PRO A 2 -19.67 -13.99 -23.27
CA PRO A 2 -19.69 -12.61 -22.74
C PRO A 2 -19.97 -12.50 -21.22
N ALA A 3 -20.61 -13.51 -20.61
CA ALA A 3 -21.05 -13.45 -19.21
C ALA A 3 -19.89 -13.46 -18.20
N ALA A 4 -18.87 -14.32 -18.40
CA ALA A 4 -17.72 -14.42 -17.51
C ALA A 4 -16.81 -13.17 -17.52
N ARG A 5 -16.64 -12.52 -18.68
CA ARG A 5 -15.86 -11.29 -18.79
C ARG A 5 -16.57 -10.09 -18.13
N ARG A 6 -17.91 -10.09 -18.16
CA ARG A 6 -18.74 -9.07 -17.51
C ARG A 6 -18.70 -9.18 -15.98
N SER A 7 -18.50 -10.39 -15.42
CA SER A 7 -18.35 -10.55 -13.96
C SER A 7 -17.03 -9.93 -13.48
N ILE A 8 -15.91 -10.23 -14.14
CA ILE A 8 -14.58 -9.73 -13.75
C ILE A 8 -14.51 -8.20 -13.76
N VAL A 9 -15.10 -7.55 -14.77
CA VAL A 9 -15.12 -6.08 -14.83
C VAL A 9 -15.95 -5.51 -13.68
N MET A 10 -17.11 -6.09 -13.36
CA MET A 10 -17.93 -5.63 -12.24
C MET A 10 -17.27 -5.90 -10.89
N GLU A 11 -16.67 -7.07 -10.71
CA GLU A 11 -15.87 -7.42 -9.54
C GLU A 11 -14.73 -6.41 -9.36
N GLY A 12 -14.06 -6.06 -10.45
CA GLY A 12 -13.01 -5.05 -10.47
C GLY A 12 -13.48 -3.64 -10.14
N ILE A 13 -14.64 -3.21 -10.68
CA ILE A 13 -15.25 -1.93 -10.35
C ILE A 13 -15.59 -1.86 -8.86
N VAL A 14 -16.26 -2.89 -8.33
CA VAL A 14 -16.61 -2.95 -6.90
C VAL A 14 -15.35 -2.96 -6.04
N CYS A 15 -14.35 -3.76 -6.41
CA CYS A 15 -13.06 -3.81 -5.75
C CYS A 15 -12.40 -2.42 -5.70
N GLY A 16 -12.33 -1.73 -6.84
CA GLY A 16 -11.77 -0.38 -6.93
C GLY A 16 -12.54 0.63 -6.09
N VAL A 17 -13.87 0.62 -6.13
CA VAL A 17 -14.72 1.50 -5.31
C VAL A 17 -14.48 1.27 -3.81
N ILE A 18 -14.31 0.02 -3.38
CA ILE A 18 -13.96 -0.31 -1.99
C ILE A 18 -12.62 0.34 -1.62
N GLY A 19 -11.59 0.17 -2.45
CA GLY A 19 -10.28 0.77 -2.20
C GLY A 19 -10.34 2.30 -2.11
N ALA A 20 -10.99 2.94 -3.08
CA ALA A 20 -11.17 4.39 -3.09
C ALA A 20 -11.91 4.91 -1.85
N ALA A 21 -12.97 4.21 -1.43
CA ALA A 21 -13.74 4.56 -0.25
C ALA A 21 -12.90 4.43 1.03
N VAL A 22 -12.11 3.37 1.17
CA VAL A 22 -11.25 3.16 2.33
C VAL A 22 -10.19 4.25 2.44
N VAL A 23 -9.50 4.58 1.34
CA VAL A 23 -8.51 5.68 1.33
C VAL A 23 -9.18 7.02 1.65
N ALA A 24 -10.33 7.31 1.04
CA ALA A 24 -11.06 8.56 1.28
C ALA A 24 -11.50 8.70 2.74
N LEU A 25 -12.02 7.63 3.35
CA LEU A 25 -12.43 7.63 4.75
C LEU A 25 -11.24 7.75 5.71
N TRP A 26 -10.12 7.08 5.41
CA TRP A 26 -8.88 7.21 6.17
C TRP A 26 -8.39 8.66 6.19
N PHE A 27 -8.25 9.28 5.01
CA PHE A 27 -7.77 10.66 4.93
C PHE A 27 -8.78 11.66 5.49
N LEU A 28 -10.08 11.42 5.34
CA LEU A 28 -11.08 12.26 5.99
C LEU A 28 -10.94 12.22 7.52
N ALA A 29 -10.81 11.04 8.12
CA ALA A 29 -10.61 10.90 9.55
C ALA A 29 -9.30 11.57 10.01
N PHE A 30 -8.23 11.38 9.26
CA PHE A 30 -6.92 11.96 9.53
C PHE A 30 -6.92 13.50 9.44
N ASP A 31 -7.56 14.04 8.42
CA ASP A 31 -7.71 15.47 8.17
C ASP A 31 -8.59 16.14 9.24
N VAL A 32 -9.69 15.49 9.63
CA VAL A 32 -10.57 15.93 10.72
C VAL A 32 -9.81 15.93 12.05
N ALA A 33 -9.00 14.90 12.33
CA ALA A 33 -8.18 14.85 13.55
C ALA A 33 -7.14 15.98 13.62
N ARG A 34 -6.76 16.55 12.47
CA ARG A 34 -5.86 17.72 12.36
C ARG A 34 -6.59 19.07 12.34
N GLY A 35 -7.92 19.06 12.43
CA GLY A 35 -8.75 20.27 12.40
C GLY A 35 -8.94 20.88 11.01
N ALA A 36 -8.57 20.18 9.93
CA ALA A 36 -8.64 20.67 8.55
C ALA A 36 -9.29 19.64 7.62
N PRO A 37 -10.62 19.43 7.66
CA PRO A 37 -11.31 18.45 6.83
C PRO A 37 -11.04 18.65 5.33
N PHE A 38 -10.83 17.56 4.60
CA PHE A 38 -10.54 17.54 3.15
C PHE A 38 -9.22 18.22 2.73
N LEU A 39 -8.30 18.45 3.68
CA LEU A 39 -6.96 18.97 3.40
C LEU A 39 -6.23 18.13 2.37
N THR A 40 -6.18 16.83 2.56
CA THR A 40 -5.44 15.90 1.70
C THR A 40 -5.97 15.90 0.25
N PRO A 41 -7.25 15.63 -0.01
CA PRO A 41 -7.78 15.67 -1.38
C PRO A 41 -7.74 17.09 -1.97
N GLY A 42 -7.84 18.14 -1.16
CA GLY A 42 -7.72 19.53 -1.60
C GLY A 42 -6.32 19.88 -2.11
N LEU A 43 -5.29 19.50 -1.34
CA LEU A 43 -3.88 19.72 -1.71
C LEU A 43 -3.48 18.90 -2.94
N LEU A 44 -3.86 17.63 -2.99
CA LEU A 44 -3.54 16.77 -4.13
C LEU A 44 -4.31 17.21 -5.38
N GLY A 45 -5.57 17.64 -5.25
CA GLY A 45 -6.32 18.23 -6.35
C GLY A 45 -5.69 19.51 -6.88
N ALA A 46 -5.24 20.40 -6.01
CA ALA A 46 -4.56 21.61 -6.43
C ALA A 46 -3.22 21.31 -7.13
N ALA A 47 -2.45 20.36 -6.59
CA ALA A 47 -1.20 19.92 -7.20
C ALA A 47 -1.43 19.37 -8.63
N VAL A 48 -2.48 18.55 -8.82
CA VAL A 48 -2.79 17.94 -10.11
C VAL A 48 -3.37 18.94 -11.12
N PHE A 49 -4.35 19.75 -10.72
CA PHE A 49 -5.08 20.62 -11.66
C PHE A 49 -4.46 22.00 -11.84
N GLN A 50 -3.69 22.48 -10.85
CA GLN A 50 -3.13 23.82 -10.83
C GLN A 50 -1.59 23.83 -10.83
N GLY A 51 -0.96 22.66 -10.71
CA GLY A 51 0.51 22.53 -10.70
C GLY A 51 1.19 23.11 -9.46
N THR A 52 0.43 23.39 -8.40
CA THR A 52 0.95 24.00 -7.17
C THR A 52 1.67 22.96 -6.31
N SER A 53 2.97 23.17 -6.09
CA SER A 53 3.79 22.32 -5.21
C SER A 53 3.95 22.90 -3.79
N SER A 54 3.44 24.12 -3.53
CA SER A 54 3.48 24.75 -2.21
C SER A 54 2.12 24.66 -1.51
N PRO A 55 2.05 24.13 -0.28
CA PRO A 55 0.82 24.15 0.54
C PRO A 55 0.46 25.55 1.05
N VAL A 56 1.38 26.53 0.95
CA VAL A 56 1.23 27.86 1.58
C VAL A 56 0.31 28.75 0.75
N GLY A 57 -0.74 29.27 1.38
CA GLY A 57 -1.69 30.20 0.75
C GLY A 57 -2.74 29.52 -0.15
N LEU A 58 -2.80 28.19 -0.16
CA LEU A 58 -3.69 27.45 -1.02
C LEU A 58 -5.12 27.40 -0.45
N GLN A 59 -6.08 27.99 -1.16
CA GLN A 59 -7.48 27.86 -0.80
C GLN A 59 -8.01 26.49 -1.25
N ILE A 60 -8.47 25.69 -0.30
CA ILE A 60 -9.15 24.42 -0.61
C ILE A 60 -10.50 24.76 -1.22
N THR A 61 -10.61 24.55 -2.53
CA THR A 61 -11.87 24.70 -3.24
C THR A 61 -12.60 23.36 -3.30
N ALA A 62 -13.93 23.41 -3.28
CA ALA A 62 -14.74 22.22 -3.51
C ALA A 62 -14.43 21.57 -4.87
N ALA A 63 -14.05 22.37 -5.87
CA ALA A 63 -13.64 21.89 -7.18
C ALA A 63 -12.38 21.00 -7.13
N ASN A 64 -11.35 21.41 -6.36
CA ASN A 64 -10.13 20.62 -6.21
C ASN A 64 -10.41 19.29 -5.51
N VAL A 65 -11.19 19.32 -4.43
CA VAL A 65 -11.56 18.12 -3.66
C VAL A 65 -12.36 17.16 -4.55
N LEU A 66 -13.43 17.63 -5.20
CA LEU A 66 -14.28 16.80 -6.06
C LEU A 66 -13.52 16.27 -7.27
N GLY A 67 -12.72 17.11 -7.92
CA GLY A 67 -11.90 16.71 -9.06
C GLY A 67 -10.90 15.62 -8.68
N TYR A 68 -10.22 15.77 -7.54
CA TYR A 68 -9.28 14.76 -7.05
C TYR A 68 -10.00 13.48 -6.65
N THR A 69 -11.11 13.56 -5.92
CA THR A 69 -11.90 12.39 -5.54
C THR A 69 -12.38 11.59 -6.75
N LEU A 70 -12.81 12.26 -7.83
CA LEU A 70 -13.21 11.59 -9.06
C LEU A 70 -12.02 10.92 -9.75
N LEU A 71 -10.90 11.65 -9.92
CA LEU A 71 -9.68 11.11 -10.53
C LEU A 71 -9.13 9.91 -9.75
N HIS A 72 -9.09 10.02 -8.43
CA HIS A 72 -8.70 8.96 -7.51
C HIS A 72 -9.64 7.74 -7.63
N GLY A 73 -10.95 7.96 -7.64
CA GLY A 73 -11.93 6.89 -7.82
C GLY A 73 -11.77 6.15 -9.14
N LEU A 74 -11.56 6.87 -10.25
CA LEU A 74 -11.31 6.27 -11.57
C LEU A 74 -10.01 5.46 -11.60
N ALA A 75 -8.93 5.99 -11.00
CA ALA A 75 -7.66 5.27 -10.90
C ALA A 75 -7.80 3.96 -10.11
N PHE A 76 -8.54 3.99 -9.00
CA PHE A 76 -8.82 2.80 -8.19
C PHE A 76 -9.73 1.80 -8.91
N VAL A 77 -10.71 2.25 -9.68
CA VAL A 77 -11.54 1.38 -10.53
C VAL A 77 -10.68 0.68 -11.58
N ALA A 78 -9.81 1.42 -12.28
CA ALA A 78 -8.90 0.83 -13.25
C ALA A 78 -7.98 -0.21 -12.60
N PHE A 79 -7.38 0.12 -11.46
CA PHE A 79 -6.56 -0.80 -10.68
C PHE A 79 -7.34 -2.04 -10.23
N GLY A 80 -8.57 -1.85 -9.72
CA GLY A 80 -9.45 -2.93 -9.30
C GLY A 80 -9.79 -3.90 -10.43
N ILE A 81 -10.02 -3.42 -11.66
CA ILE A 81 -10.23 -4.28 -12.84
C ILE A 81 -8.99 -5.10 -13.17
N VAL A 82 -7.79 -4.50 -13.10
CA VAL A 82 -6.54 -5.23 -13.30
C VAL A 82 -6.36 -6.29 -12.20
N ALA A 83 -6.58 -5.92 -10.94
CA ALA A 83 -6.47 -6.81 -9.79
C ALA A 83 -7.44 -8.00 -9.88
N ALA A 84 -8.71 -7.74 -10.24
CA ALA A 84 -9.71 -8.79 -10.45
C ALA A 84 -9.33 -9.72 -11.63
N SER A 85 -8.75 -9.17 -12.69
CA SER A 85 -8.27 -9.95 -13.83
C SER A 85 -7.12 -10.89 -13.43
N VAL A 86 -6.14 -10.38 -12.66
CA VAL A 86 -5.04 -11.19 -12.13
C VAL A 86 -5.57 -12.28 -11.18
N MET A 87 -6.56 -11.94 -10.34
CA MET A 87 -7.18 -12.91 -9.43
C MET A 87 -7.89 -14.04 -10.20
N ALA A 88 -8.68 -13.71 -11.22
CA ALA A 88 -9.36 -14.69 -12.05
C ALA A 88 -8.39 -15.63 -12.79
N VAL A 89 -7.21 -15.14 -13.19
CA VAL A 89 -6.15 -15.97 -13.77
C VAL A 89 -5.50 -16.86 -12.69
N SER A 90 -5.30 -16.33 -11.48
CA SER A 90 -4.70 -17.07 -10.35
C SER A 90 -5.53 -18.27 -9.91
N GLU A 91 -6.84 -18.28 -10.14
CA GLU A 91 -7.69 -19.46 -9.87
C GLU A 91 -7.24 -20.71 -10.64
N ARG A 92 -6.66 -20.53 -11.83
CA ARG A 92 -6.16 -21.63 -12.66
C ARG A 92 -4.71 -21.96 -12.36
N GLU A 93 -3.93 -20.94 -12.06
CA GLU A 93 -2.50 -21.06 -11.76
C GLU A 93 -2.18 -20.31 -10.45
N PRO A 94 -2.20 -20.99 -9.28
CA PRO A 94 -1.97 -20.36 -7.99
C PRO A 94 -0.62 -19.64 -7.84
N ALA A 95 0.38 -20.01 -8.66
CA ALA A 95 1.68 -19.34 -8.72
C ALA A 95 1.56 -17.88 -9.18
N LEU A 96 0.56 -17.55 -10.01
CA LEU A 96 0.32 -16.20 -10.50
C LEU A 96 -0.26 -15.27 -9.43
N PHE A 97 -0.60 -15.77 -8.24
CA PHE A 97 -0.91 -14.93 -7.08
C PHE A 97 0.30 -14.04 -6.68
N VAL A 98 1.53 -14.48 -6.95
CA VAL A 98 2.72 -13.62 -6.82
C VAL A 98 2.56 -12.33 -7.64
N ALA A 99 1.94 -12.40 -8.82
CA ALA A 99 1.71 -11.22 -9.65
C ALA A 99 0.78 -10.21 -8.98
N PHE A 100 -0.17 -10.66 -8.14
CA PHE A 100 -0.99 -9.76 -7.32
C PHE A 100 -0.14 -9.02 -6.28
N VAL A 101 0.76 -9.73 -5.60
CA VAL A 101 1.69 -9.12 -4.61
C VAL A 101 2.63 -8.12 -5.28
N ILE A 102 3.17 -8.48 -6.44
CA ILE A 102 4.03 -7.57 -7.23
C ILE A 102 3.22 -6.36 -7.70
N LEU A 103 2.01 -6.55 -8.21
CA LEU A 103 1.13 -5.46 -8.65
C LEU A 103 0.85 -4.48 -7.50
N PHE A 104 0.59 -5.00 -6.30
CA PHE A 104 0.42 -4.19 -5.09
C PHE A 104 1.71 -3.40 -4.76
N ALA A 105 2.87 -4.07 -4.70
CA ALA A 105 4.14 -3.40 -4.40
C ALA A 105 4.48 -2.32 -5.45
N CYS A 106 4.26 -2.59 -6.73
CA CYS A 106 4.44 -1.63 -7.81
C CYS A 106 3.48 -0.44 -7.68
N PHE A 107 2.23 -0.68 -7.28
CA PHE A 107 1.25 0.37 -7.06
C PHE A 107 1.66 1.29 -5.92
N GLU A 108 2.12 0.74 -4.79
CA GLU A 108 2.66 1.55 -3.68
C GLU A 108 3.81 2.45 -4.15
N VAL A 109 4.82 1.85 -4.79
CA VAL A 109 5.97 2.60 -5.33
C VAL A 109 5.51 3.67 -6.33
N PHE A 110 4.52 3.35 -7.17
CA PHE A 110 3.94 4.31 -8.11
C PHE A 110 3.27 5.49 -7.40
N VAL A 111 2.47 5.25 -6.35
CA VAL A 111 1.84 6.33 -5.58
C VAL A 111 2.90 7.21 -4.91
N PHE A 112 3.91 6.62 -4.27
CA PHE A 112 5.03 7.38 -3.70
C PHE A 112 5.78 8.18 -4.76
N GLY A 113 6.00 7.60 -5.95
CA GLY A 113 6.63 8.27 -7.08
C GLY A 113 5.81 9.46 -7.59
N VAL A 114 4.50 9.31 -7.75
CA VAL A 114 3.60 10.39 -8.18
C VAL A 114 3.55 11.51 -7.16
N VAL A 115 3.34 11.22 -5.87
CA VAL A 115 3.29 12.25 -4.83
C VAL A 115 4.65 12.93 -4.67
N GLY A 116 5.75 12.18 -4.78
CA GLY A 116 7.10 12.73 -4.80
C GLY A 116 7.37 13.66 -5.99
N ALA A 117 6.84 13.34 -7.17
CA ALA A 117 6.93 14.18 -8.37
C ALA A 117 6.07 15.45 -8.27
N LEU A 118 4.93 15.39 -7.56
CA LEU A 118 4.09 16.57 -7.29
C LEU A 118 4.75 17.53 -6.29
N GLY A 119 5.63 17.03 -5.40
CA GLY A 119 6.52 17.85 -4.58
C GLY A 119 6.91 17.22 -3.25
N GLN A 120 8.18 17.35 -2.86
CA GLN A 120 8.69 16.88 -1.55
C GLN A 120 7.98 17.55 -0.36
N SER A 121 7.57 18.80 -0.53
CA SER A 121 6.74 19.56 0.42
C SER A 121 5.37 18.91 0.65
N LEU A 122 4.77 18.27 -0.36
CA LEU A 122 3.49 17.55 -0.23
C LEU A 122 3.67 16.24 0.54
N LEU A 123 4.76 15.49 0.32
CA LEU A 123 5.09 14.30 1.13
C LEU A 123 5.28 14.65 2.61
N GLY A 124 5.90 15.80 2.89
CA GLY A 124 6.02 16.32 4.25
C GLY A 124 4.67 16.74 4.85
N ALA A 125 3.84 17.47 4.10
CA ALA A 125 2.54 17.94 4.56
C ALA A 125 1.51 16.81 4.78
N LEU A 126 1.45 15.86 3.85
CA LEU A 126 0.56 14.69 3.93
C LEU A 126 1.06 13.64 4.91
N VAL A 127 2.32 13.77 5.33
CA VAL A 127 3.03 12.84 6.20
C VAL A 127 3.05 11.44 5.59
N TRP A 128 4.19 11.08 5.00
CA TRP A 128 4.40 9.84 4.24
C TRP A 128 3.81 8.56 4.85
N TRP A 129 3.84 8.39 6.18
CA TRP A 129 3.30 7.20 6.84
C TRP A 129 1.77 7.10 6.71
N SER A 130 1.07 8.23 6.65
CA SER A 130 -0.38 8.27 6.47
C SER A 130 -0.79 7.74 5.09
N ILE A 131 -0.01 8.08 4.05
CA ILE A 131 -0.20 7.54 2.70
C ILE A 131 -0.02 6.02 2.72
N LEU A 132 1.05 5.53 3.36
CA LEU A 132 1.32 4.11 3.48
C LEU A 132 0.18 3.37 4.19
N VAL A 133 -0.31 3.90 5.32
CA VAL A 133 -1.41 3.28 6.08
C VAL A 133 -2.71 3.28 5.28
N GLY A 134 -3.04 4.39 4.61
CA GLY A 134 -4.24 4.48 3.77
C GLY A 134 -4.25 3.45 2.65
N ASN A 135 -3.14 3.34 1.91
CA ASN A 135 -3.02 2.36 0.82
C ASN A 135 -3.01 0.91 1.32
N LEU A 136 -2.34 0.65 2.45
CA LEU A 136 -2.33 -0.68 3.07
C LEU A 136 -3.75 -1.11 3.48
N LEU A 137 -4.52 -0.21 4.12
CA LEU A 137 -5.92 -0.48 4.49
C LEU A 137 -6.77 -0.78 3.26
N ALA A 138 -6.63 0.02 2.20
CA ALA A 138 -7.35 -0.18 0.95
C ALA A 138 -7.00 -1.52 0.32
N SER A 139 -5.73 -1.88 0.30
CA SER A 139 -5.25 -3.12 -0.31
C SER A 139 -5.69 -4.35 0.45
N VAL A 140 -5.70 -4.29 1.79
CA VAL A 140 -6.27 -5.34 2.63
C VAL A 140 -7.77 -5.49 2.35
N ALA A 141 -8.52 -4.39 2.27
CA ALA A 141 -9.96 -4.44 2.01
C ALA A 141 -10.28 -5.00 0.61
N MET A 142 -9.53 -4.57 -0.41
CA MET A 142 -9.65 -5.03 -1.80
C MET A 142 -9.28 -6.52 -1.93
N LEU A 143 -8.16 -6.94 -1.35
CA LEU A 143 -7.75 -8.34 -1.35
C LEU A 143 -8.78 -9.21 -0.63
N TRP A 144 -9.27 -8.77 0.53
CA TRP A 144 -10.30 -9.48 1.28
C TRP A 144 -11.57 -9.64 0.46
N TYR A 145 -12.02 -8.59 -0.23
CA TYR A 145 -13.16 -8.66 -1.15
C TYR A 145 -12.93 -9.68 -2.27
N LEU A 146 -11.77 -9.63 -2.95
CA LEU A 146 -11.46 -10.56 -4.03
C LEU A 146 -11.39 -12.01 -3.54
N LEU A 147 -10.79 -12.28 -2.38
CA LEU A 147 -10.75 -13.63 -1.79
C LEU A 147 -12.16 -14.12 -1.37
N ARG A 148 -13.05 -13.21 -0.96
CA ARG A 148 -14.46 -13.53 -0.66
C ARG A 148 -15.25 -13.91 -1.91
N VAL A 149 -14.98 -13.26 -3.04
CA VAL A 149 -15.58 -13.57 -4.34
C VAL A 149 -15.02 -14.89 -4.87
N HIS A 150 -13.70 -15.09 -4.81
CA HIS A 150 -13.00 -16.27 -5.30
C HIS A 150 -12.72 -17.30 -4.19
N ARG A 151 -13.78 -17.91 -3.64
CA ARG A 151 -13.71 -18.78 -2.45
C ARG A 151 -12.83 -20.04 -2.58
N ALA A 152 -12.52 -20.47 -3.80
CA ALA A 152 -11.68 -21.65 -4.05
C ALA A 152 -10.18 -21.36 -3.86
N LEU A 153 -9.76 -20.11 -4.05
CA LEU A 153 -8.35 -19.68 -4.02
C LEU A 153 -7.68 -19.76 -2.63
N PRO A 154 -8.32 -19.34 -1.52
CA PRO A 154 -7.69 -19.43 -0.20
C PRO A 154 -7.26 -20.86 0.17
N ALA A 155 -8.07 -21.86 -0.18
CA ALA A 155 -7.79 -23.26 0.13
C ALA A 155 -6.61 -23.81 -0.68
N THR A 156 -6.48 -23.42 -1.96
CA THR A 156 -5.39 -23.85 -2.83
C THR A 156 -4.09 -23.10 -2.54
N LEU A 157 -4.17 -21.80 -2.23
CA LEU A 157 -3.02 -20.99 -1.84
C LEU A 157 -2.40 -21.47 -0.54
N VAL A 158 -3.18 -21.76 0.50
CA VAL A 158 -2.64 -22.29 1.78
C VAL A 158 -1.91 -23.63 1.56
N GLY A 159 -2.40 -24.48 0.66
CA GLY A 159 -1.75 -25.74 0.30
C GLY A 159 -0.42 -25.53 -0.43
N SER A 160 -0.36 -24.68 -1.45
CA SER A 160 0.85 -24.49 -2.26
C SER A 160 1.90 -23.57 -1.61
N TRP A 161 1.46 -22.56 -0.86
CA TRP A 161 2.33 -21.55 -0.24
C TRP A 161 2.86 -21.95 1.13
N GLY A 162 2.34 -23.01 1.77
CA GLY A 162 2.89 -23.49 3.04
C GLY A 162 4.39 -23.83 2.94
N GLY A 163 4.85 -24.31 1.79
CA GLY A 163 6.26 -24.53 1.49
C GLY A 163 7.07 -23.23 1.41
N VAL A 164 6.60 -22.29 0.57
CA VAL A 164 7.25 -21.00 0.34
C VAL A 164 7.30 -20.15 1.61
N LEU A 165 6.23 -20.16 2.42
CA LEU A 165 6.19 -19.42 3.69
C LEU A 165 7.21 -19.99 4.67
N ARG A 166 7.30 -21.33 4.76
CA ARG A 166 8.30 -22.02 5.58
C ARG A 166 9.72 -21.69 5.12
N GLU A 167 9.96 -21.73 3.81
CA GLU A 167 11.25 -21.38 3.22
C GLU A 167 11.61 -19.92 3.44
N GLY A 168 10.64 -19.00 3.30
CA GLY A 168 10.81 -17.58 3.60
C GLY A 168 11.13 -17.31 5.07
N ILE A 169 10.45 -17.99 5.99
CA ILE A 169 10.77 -17.92 7.44
C ILE A 169 12.18 -18.44 7.69
N VAL A 170 12.54 -19.60 7.12
CA VAL A 170 13.88 -20.18 7.28
C VAL A 170 14.95 -19.26 6.71
N ALA A 171 14.76 -18.75 5.49
CA ALA A 171 15.68 -17.80 4.86
C ALA A 171 15.80 -16.49 5.67
N GLY A 172 14.68 -15.99 6.21
CA GLY A 172 14.65 -14.82 7.08
C GLY A 172 15.40 -15.03 8.40
N LEU A 173 15.21 -16.18 9.05
CA LEU A 173 15.94 -16.56 10.27
C LEU A 173 17.43 -16.73 10.01
N ILE A 174 17.80 -17.35 8.88
CA ILE A 174 19.20 -17.49 8.46
C ILE A 174 19.80 -16.09 8.23
N GLY A 175 19.13 -15.24 7.46
CA GLY A 175 19.58 -13.87 7.22
C GLY A 175 19.76 -13.06 8.50
N ALA A 176 18.78 -13.11 9.40
CA ALA A 176 18.86 -12.47 10.71
C ALA A 176 20.03 -13.00 11.55
N ALA A 177 20.25 -14.32 11.56
CA ALA A 177 21.37 -14.93 12.26
C ALA A 177 22.72 -14.52 11.67
N VAL A 178 22.86 -14.48 10.34
CA VAL A 178 24.09 -14.01 9.67
C VAL A 178 24.39 -12.56 10.05
N VAL A 179 23.38 -11.68 10.01
CA VAL A 179 23.53 -10.27 10.39
C VAL A 179 23.90 -10.13 11.87
N ALA A 180 23.26 -10.90 12.76
CA ALA A 180 23.57 -10.89 14.18
C ALA A 180 25.01 -11.36 14.47
N VAL A 181 25.48 -12.42 13.79
CA VAL A 181 26.85 -12.92 13.92
C VAL A 181 27.86 -11.92 13.36
N TRP A 182 27.56 -11.28 12.23
CA TRP A 182 28.40 -10.23 11.66
C TRP A 182 28.60 -9.07 12.63
N PHE A 183 27.51 -8.54 13.20
CA PHE A 183 27.61 -7.49 14.22
C PHE A 183 28.37 -7.96 15.46
N LEU A 184 28.11 -9.18 15.93
CA LEU A 184 28.84 -9.75 17.06
C LEU A 184 30.35 -9.81 16.80
N ALA A 185 30.76 -10.21 15.59
CA ALA A 185 32.17 -10.27 15.21
C ALA A 185 32.82 -8.87 15.19
N ILE A 186 32.17 -7.88 14.56
CA ILE A 186 32.64 -6.49 14.53
C ILE A 186 32.76 -5.93 15.95
N ASP A 187 31.70 -6.08 16.75
CA ASP A 187 31.63 -5.61 18.13
C ASP A 187 32.73 -6.25 19.00
N SER A 188 33.01 -7.53 18.78
CA SER A 188 34.07 -8.26 19.50
C SER A 188 35.47 -7.79 19.11
N ILE A 189 35.71 -7.50 17.82
CA ILE A 189 36.98 -6.92 17.34
C ILE A 189 37.20 -5.53 17.94
N GLN A 190 36.11 -4.77 18.15
CA GLN A 190 36.13 -3.46 18.79
C GLN A 190 36.22 -3.52 20.33
N GLY A 191 36.24 -4.72 20.92
CA GLY A 191 36.37 -4.92 22.37
C GLY A 191 35.09 -4.75 23.18
N GLU A 192 33.95 -4.50 22.54
CA GLU A 192 32.63 -4.34 23.20
C GLU A 192 31.58 -5.25 22.55
N PRO A 193 31.55 -6.56 22.89
CA PRO A 193 30.56 -7.48 22.33
C PRO A 193 29.12 -7.02 22.63
N LEU A 194 28.25 -7.12 21.61
CA LEU A 194 26.82 -6.78 21.66
C LEU A 194 26.50 -5.28 21.76
N ARG A 195 27.44 -4.39 21.47
CA ARG A 195 27.20 -2.95 21.43
C ARG A 195 26.11 -2.56 20.43
N THR A 196 26.17 -3.09 19.22
CA THR A 196 25.23 -2.77 18.14
C THR A 196 23.78 -3.18 18.46
N PRO A 197 23.48 -4.44 18.86
CA PRO A 197 22.13 -4.81 19.24
C PRO A 197 21.61 -4.07 20.49
N ARG A 198 22.47 -3.69 21.45
CA ARG A 198 22.06 -2.87 22.61
C ARG A 198 21.61 -1.47 22.20
N LEU A 199 22.32 -0.83 21.27
CA LEU A 199 21.97 0.50 20.77
C LEU A 199 20.67 0.49 19.95
N LEU A 200 20.49 -0.51 19.08
CA LEU A 200 19.25 -0.69 18.31
C LEU A 200 18.05 -0.98 19.22
N GLY A 201 18.24 -1.83 20.23
CA GLY A 201 17.20 -2.12 21.23
C GLY A 201 16.83 -0.91 22.08
N ALA A 202 17.82 -0.13 22.51
CA ALA A 202 17.58 1.12 23.26
C ALA A 202 16.85 2.17 22.40
N GLY A 203 17.18 2.28 21.11
CA GLY A 203 16.52 3.22 20.19
C GLY A 203 15.06 2.84 19.86
N LEU A 204 14.74 1.55 19.81
CA LEU A 204 13.37 1.06 19.57
C LEU A 204 12.45 1.18 20.79
N LEU A 205 12.99 1.06 22.01
CA LEU A 205 12.24 1.14 23.27
C LEU A 205 12.05 2.58 23.78
N GLN A 206 12.60 3.57 23.09
CA GLN A 206 12.51 5.00 23.42
C GLN A 206 11.54 5.78 22.52
N ILE A 207 10.77 5.07 21.68
CA ILE A 207 9.63 5.58 20.90
C ILE A 207 8.34 5.21 21.63
#